data_AF-A0A4R2C4X1-F1
#
_entry.id   AF-A0A4R2C4X1-F1
#
_cell.length_a   1.000
_cell.length_b   1.000
_cell.length_c   1.000
_cell.angle_alpha   90.00
_cell.angle_beta   90.00
_cell.angle_gamma   90.00
#
_symmetry.space_group_name_H-M   'P 1'
#
loop_
_entity.id
_entity.type
_entity.pdbx_description
1 polymer ?
#
loop_
_entity_poly.entity_id
_entity_poly.type
_entity_poly.pdbx_seq_one_letter_code
_entity_poly.pdbx_strand_id
1 'polypeptide(L)' 'MTVTDAQILAAVRYLAVEGRLVAEPAGATAVAACLNDKVPVGPGAAAIVSGGSIDPKLLSSVLES' A
#
# COMPACT_ATOMS: atom_id res chain seq x y z
N MET A 1 -7.68 8.92 11.26
CA MET A 1 -7.59 9.09 9.79
C MET A 1 -8.01 7.79 9.14
N THR A 2 -8.56 7.83 7.94
CA THR A 2 -9.00 6.63 7.23
C THR A 2 -8.59 6.72 5.77
N VAL A 3 -8.32 5.56 5.18
CA VAL A 3 -8.12 5.33 3.75
C VAL A 3 -9.18 4.35 3.29
N THR A 4 -9.60 4.45 2.04
CA THR A 4 -10.59 3.51 1.47
C THR A 4 -9.91 2.23 1.01
N ASP A 5 -10.67 1.14 0.88
CA ASP A 5 -10.17 -0.12 0.35
C ASP A 5 -9.54 0.05 -1.04
N ALA A 6 -10.13 0.88 -1.90
CA ALA A 6 -9.56 1.21 -3.22
C ALA A 6 -8.18 1.89 -3.10
N GLN A 7 -8.00 2.81 -2.14
CA GLN A 7 -6.71 3.44 -1.89
C GLN A 7 -5.68 2.45 -1.34
N ILE A 8 -6.11 1.51 -0.50
CA ILE A 8 -5.27 0.45 0.02
C ILE A 8 -4.80 -0.47 -1.11
N LEU A 9 -5.71 -0.93 -1.98
CA LEU A 9 -5.35 -1.80 -3.11
C LEU A 9 -4.42 -1.09 -4.11
N ALA A 10 -4.64 0.21 -4.36
CA ALA A 10 -3.72 1.01 -5.17
C ALA A 10 -2.32 1.11 -4.53
N ALA A 11 -2.23 1.24 -3.20
CA ALA A 11 -0.97 1.23 -2.49
C ALA A 11 -0.27 -0.14 -2.52
N VAL A 12 -1.02 -1.25 -2.42
CA VAL A 12 -0.49 -2.60 -2.61
C VAL A 12 0.13 -2.73 -4.01
N ARG A 13 -0.58 -2.27 -5.06
CA ARG A 13 -0.07 -2.27 -6.44
C ARG A 13 1.20 -1.43 -6.57
N TYR A 14 1.20 -0.22 -6.01
CA TYR A 14 2.36 0.68 -6.01
C TYR A 14 3.59 0.01 -5.37
N LEU A 15 3.41 -0.60 -4.19
CA LEU A 15 4.48 -1.32 -3.51
C LEU A 15 5.02 -2.50 -4.33
N ALA A 16 4.15 -3.27 -4.98
CA ALA A 16 4.55 -4.41 -5.79
C ALA A 16 5.28 -4.01 -7.08
N VAL A 17 4.76 -3.00 -7.80
CA VAL A 17 5.26 -2.61 -9.13
C VAL A 17 6.47 -1.68 -9.00
N GLU A 18 6.33 -0.58 -8.26
CA GLU A 18 7.38 0.45 -8.12
C GLU A 18 8.36 0.07 -7.01
N GLY A 19 7.84 -0.38 -5.87
CA GLY A 19 8.65 -0.72 -4.70
C GLY A 19 9.29 -2.11 -4.73
N ARG A 20 8.88 -2.98 -5.69
CA ARG A 20 9.29 -4.40 -5.77
C ARG A 20 9.09 -5.16 -4.45
N LEU A 21 8.08 -4.75 -3.68
CA LEU A 21 7.78 -5.26 -2.35
C LEU A 21 6.38 -5.85 -2.31
N VAL A 22 6.26 -7.10 -1.86
CA VAL A 22 4.97 -7.73 -1.61
C VAL A 22 4.44 -7.27 -0.25
N ALA A 23 3.29 -6.61 -0.26
CA ALA A 23 2.60 -6.14 0.94
C ALA A 23 1.17 -6.69 0.99
N GLU A 24 0.69 -7.02 2.17
CA GLU A 24 -0.74 -7.29 2.39
C GLU A 24 -1.52 -5.96 2.54
N PRO A 25 -2.86 -5.95 2.35
CA PRO A 25 -3.66 -4.73 2.44
C PRO A 25 -3.46 -3.96 3.76
N ALA A 26 -3.45 -4.65 4.90
CA ALA A 26 -3.23 -4.01 6.20
C ALA A 26 -1.85 -3.33 6.29
N GLY A 27 -0.81 -4.00 5.80
CA GLY A 27 0.56 -3.47 5.75
C GLY A 27 0.77 -2.31 4.78
N ALA A 28 -0.13 -2.11 3.81
CA ALA A 28 -0.06 -1.00 2.85
C ALA A 28 -0.79 0.27 3.32
N THR A 29 -1.54 0.23 4.44
CA THR A 29 -2.38 1.36 4.89
C THR A 29 -1.62 2.67 5.13
N ALA A 30 -0.41 2.60 5.70
CA ALA A 30 0.44 3.78 5.93
C ALA A 30 0.88 4.41 4.59
N VAL A 31 1.25 3.57 3.62
CA VAL A 31 1.63 4.01 2.27
C VAL A 31 0.41 4.60 1.55
N ALA A 32 -0.76 3.99 1.68
CA ALA A 32 -2.01 4.53 1.14
C ALA A 32 -2.32 5.92 1.69
N ALA A 33 -2.09 6.15 2.99
CA ALA A 33 -2.30 7.44 3.62
C ALA A 33 -1.32 8.51 3.08
N CYS A 34 -0.05 8.15 2.90
CA CYS A 34 0.96 9.03 2.30
C CYS A 34 0.64 9.38 0.84
N LEU A 35 0.29 8.39 0.01
CA LEU A 35 0.00 8.59 -1.42
C LEU A 35 -1.28 9.38 -1.70
N ASN A 36 -2.16 9.51 -0.70
CA ASN A 36 -3.46 10.19 -0.82
C ASN A 36 -3.55 11.45 0.06
N ASP A 37 -2.39 12.03 0.43
CA ASP A 37 -2.28 13.25 1.23
C ASP A 37 -3.11 13.25 2.52
N LYS A 38 -3.32 12.06 3.12
CA LYS A 38 -4.08 11.90 4.37
C LYS A 38 -3.25 12.25 5.60
N VAL A 39 -1.94 12.38 5.43
CA VAL A 39 -0.98 12.75 6.47
C VAL A 39 0.07 13.71 5.90
N PRO A 40 0.60 14.64 6.70
CA PRO A 40 1.72 15.46 6.28
C PRO A 40 2.97 14.58 6.09
N VAL A 41 3.55 14.62 4.89
CA VAL A 41 4.80 13.94 4.54
C VAL A 41 5.87 14.99 4.34
N GLY A 42 6.92 14.94 5.16
CA GLY A 42 8.06 15.86 5.11
C GLY A 42 9.40 15.13 5.03
N PRO A 43 10.51 15.86 5.02
CA PRO A 43 11.85 15.27 5.03
C PRO A 43 12.02 14.29 6.20
N GLY A 44 12.50 13.07 5.91
CA GLY A 44 12.69 12.03 6.91
C GLY A 44 11.44 11.23 7.28
N ALA A 45 10.29 11.49 6.66
CA ALA A 45 9.10 10.65 6.85
C ALA A 45 9.35 9.23 6.31
N ALA A 46 8.87 8.23 7.05
CA ALA A 46 8.92 6.83 6.68
C ALA A 46 7.55 6.19 6.88
N ALA A 47 7.12 5.38 5.92
CA ALA A 47 5.93 4.52 6.05
C ALA A 47 6.39 3.09 6.34
N ILE A 48 5.79 2.46 7.36
CA ILE A 48 6.09 1.08 7.72
C ILE A 48 5.19 0.14 6.92
N VAL A 49 5.80 -0.79 6.19
CA VAL A 49 5.11 -1.93 5.59
C VAL A 49 5.23 -3.11 6.54
N SER A 50 4.18 -3.38 7.31
CA SER A 50 4.24 -4.30 8.45
C SER A 50 4.20 -5.79 8.10
N GLY A 51 3.70 -6.15 6.92
CA GLY A 51 3.46 -7.54 6.54
C GLY A 51 3.20 -7.74 5.05
N GLY A 52 3.45 -8.95 4.57
CA GLY A 52 3.36 -9.35 3.17
C GLY A 52 2.58 -10.65 2.93
N SER A 53 1.77 -11.10 3.90
CA SER A 53 1.03 -12.36 3.85
C SER A 53 -0.25 -12.25 3.01
N ILE A 54 -0.10 -11.80 1.76
CA ILE A 54 -1.21 -11.63 0.82
C ILE A 54 -1.58 -12.94 0.11
N ASP A 55 -2.87 -13.18 -0.11
CA ASP A 55 -3.35 -14.25 -0.98
C ASP A 55 -2.83 -14.01 -2.42
N PRO A 56 -2.15 -14.99 -3.05
CA PRO A 56 -1.65 -14.84 -4.42
C PRO A 56 -2.72 -14.46 -5.45
N LYS A 57 -3.98 -14.92 -5.28
CA LYS A 57 -5.09 -14.56 -6.17
C LYS A 57 -5.47 -13.09 -6.02
N LEU A 58 -5.48 -12.59 -4.78
CA LEU A 58 -5.73 -11.16 -4.54
C LEU A 58 -4.60 -10.33 -5.15
N LEU A 59 -3.34 -10.72 -4.92
CA LEU A 59 -2.20 -10.02 -5.53
C LEU A 59 -2.29 -9.99 -7.05
N SER A 60 -2.64 -11.11 -7.71
CA SER A 60 -2.86 -11.17 -9.16
C SER A 60 -3.93 -10.17 -9.60
N SER A 61 -5.09 -10.16 -8.94
CA SER A 61 -6.18 -9.24 -9.30
C SER A 61 -5.81 -7.76 -9.16
N VAL A 62 -4.97 -7.43 -8.18
CA VAL A 62 -4.47 -6.07 -7.94
C VAL A 62 -3.44 -5.66 -9.00
N LEU A 63 -2.69 -6.61 -9.54
CA LEU A 63 -1.68 -6.36 -10.59
C LEU A 63 -2.28 -6.31 -12.00
N GLU A 64 -3.37 -7.04 -12.23
CA GLU A 64 -4.11 -7.08 -13.50
C GLU A 64 -5.02 -5.86 -13.72
N SER A 65 -5.20 -5.02 -12.69
CA SER A 65 -6.00 -3.79 -12.73
C SER A 65 -5.22 -2.53 -13.09
#